data_AF-A0A923LMW1-F1
#
_entry.id   AF-A0A923LMW1-F1
#
_cell.length_a   1.000
_cell.length_b   1.000
_cell.length_c   1.000
_cell.angle_alpha   90.00
_cell.angle_beta   90.00
_cell.angle_gamma   90.00
#
_symmetry.space_group_name_H-M   'P 1'
#
loop_
_entity.id
_entity.type
_entity.pdbx_description
1 polymer ?
#
loop_
_entity_poly.entity_id
_entity_poly.type
_entity_poly.pdbx_seq_one_letter_code
_entity_poly.pdbx_strand_id
1 'polypeptide(L)' 'MIKIRISYDKQQEAERLLQILSPAIKGAKVQKSENGQHKKIYITIGRLGSE' A
#
# COMPACT_ATOMS: atom_id res chain seq x y z
N MET A 1 -6.35 -12.93 4.31
CA MET A 1 -5.65 -11.63 4.46
C MET A 1 -4.75 -11.46 3.25
N ILE A 2 -4.98 -10.42 2.44
CA ILE A 2 -4.23 -10.18 1.21
C ILE A 2 -3.09 -9.21 1.50
N LYS A 3 -1.87 -9.53 1.08
CA LYS A 3 -0.70 -8.63 1.20
C LYS A 3 -0.27 -8.20 -0.19
N ILE A 4 -0.23 -6.89 -0.43
CA ILE A 4 0.18 -6.29 -1.70
C ILE A 4 1.49 -5.53 -1.46
N ARG A 5 2.47 -5.72 -2.34
CA ARG A 5 3.70 -4.92 -2.39
C ARG A 5 3.72 -4.14 -3.68
N ILE A 6 3.85 -2.82 -3.57
CA ILE A 6 3.86 -1.91 -4.72
C ILE A 6 5.17 -1.13 -4.68
N SER A 7 5.90 -1.13 -5.80
CA SER A 7 7.04 -0.24 -6.00
C SER A 7 6.56 0.99 -6.77
N TYR A 8 6.98 2.18 -6.36
CA TYR A 8 6.52 3.44 -6.93
C TYR A 8 7.63 4.48 -6.89
N ASP A 9 7.53 5.47 -7.78
CA ASP A 9 8.49 6.58 -7.85
C ASP A 9 7.93 7.82 -7.16
N LYS A 10 6.70 8.18 -7.53
CA LYS A 10 6.04 9.39 -7.06
C LYS A 10 5.11 9.09 -5.91
N GLN A 11 5.18 9.91 -4.88
CA GLN A 11 4.34 9.74 -3.69
C GLN A 11 2.84 9.78 -4.03
N GLN A 12 2.44 10.57 -5.04
CA GLN A 12 1.04 10.66 -5.48
C GLN A 12 0.48 9.35 -6.04
N GLU A 13 1.33 8.48 -6.62
CA GLU A 13 0.91 7.17 -7.13
C GLU A 13 0.48 6.26 -5.98
N ALA A 14 1.26 6.25 -4.90
CA ALA A 14 0.95 5.50 -3.69
C ALA A 14 -0.31 6.04 -3.01
N GLU A 15 -0.47 7.36 -2.91
CA GLU A 15 -1.66 7.99 -2.32
C GLU A 15 -2.93 7.64 -3.10
N ARG A 16 -2.89 7.70 -4.43
CA ARG A 16 -4.03 7.33 -5.28
C ARG A 16 -4.42 5.86 -5.10
N LEU A 17 -3.44 4.97 -4.98
CA LEU A 17 -3.69 3.55 -4.73
C LEU A 17 -4.31 3.31 -3.35
N LEU A 18 -3.85 4.02 -2.32
CA LEU A 18 -4.44 3.94 -0.98
C LEU A 18 -5.90 4.42 -0.98
N GLN A 19 -6.23 5.45 -1.75
CA GLN A 19 -7.61 5.92 -1.90
C GLN A 19 -8.50 4.87 -2.59
N ILE A 20 -8.04 4.25 -3.67
CA ILE A 20 -8.79 3.21 -4.40
C ILE A 20 -9.04 1.98 -3.52
N LEU A 21 -8.04 1.59 -2.72
CA LEU A 21 -8.12 0.41 -1.88
C LEU A 21 -8.85 0.67 -0.56
N SER A 22 -9.17 1.93 -0.23
CA SER A 22 -10.06 2.27 0.87
C SER A 22 -11.50 1.81 0.54
N PRO A 23 -12.26 1.20 1.47
CA PRO A 23 -11.96 0.99 2.89
C PRO A 23 -11.37 -0.40 3.22
N ALA A 24 -10.94 -1.17 2.21
CA ALA A 24 -10.49 -2.55 2.39
C ALA A 24 -9.12 -2.65 3.11
N ILE A 25 -8.35 -1.56 3.16
CA ILE A 25 -7.04 -1.50 3.83
C ILE A 25 -7.21 -1.72 5.34
N LYS A 26 -6.52 -2.73 5.87
CA LYS A 26 -6.36 -2.96 7.31
C LYS A 26 -5.05 -2.38 7.84
N GLY A 27 -4.07 -2.15 6.98
CA GLY A 27 -2.83 -1.48 7.34
C GLY A 27 -1.93 -1.23 6.13
N ALA A 28 -1.12 -0.18 6.19
CA ALA A 28 -0.13 0.14 5.17
C ALA A 28 1.20 0.53 5.80
N LYS A 29 2.30 -0.02 5.28
CA LYS A 29 3.67 0.31 5.69
C LYS A 29 4.43 0.86 4.48
N VAL A 30 4.76 2.13 4.55
CA VAL A 30 5.65 2.77 3.57
C VAL A 30 7.08 2.49 3.97
N GLN A 31 7.87 1.97 3.05
CA GLN A 31 9.30 1.76 3.21
C GLN A 31 10.01 2.68 2.21
N LYS A 32 10.67 3.70 2.75
CA LYS A 32 11.57 4.54 1.96
C LYS A 32 12.75 3.68 1.55
N SER A 33 13.19 3.83 0.31
CA SER A 33 14.29 3.05 -0.23
C SER A 33 15.58 3.37 0.52
N GLU A 34 16.27 2.36 1.04
CA GLU A 34 17.59 2.53 1.64
C GLU A 34 18.73 2.41 0.62
N ASN A 35 18.52 1.81 -0.56
CA ASN A 35 19.57 1.62 -1.60
C ASN A 35 19.04 1.27 -3.03
N GLY A 36 17.75 1.44 -3.31
CA GLY A 36 17.11 1.09 -4.59
C GLY A 36 16.40 2.26 -5.28
N GLN A 37 16.25 2.18 -6.59
CA GLN A 37 15.71 3.25 -7.44
C GLN A 37 14.25 3.64 -7.13
N HIS A 38 13.46 2.73 -6.54
CA HIS A 38 12.02 2.92 -6.28
C HIS A 38 11.66 2.79 -4.79
N LYS A 39 10.68 3.58 -4.34
CA LYS A 39 10.05 3.46 -3.01
C LYS A 39 9.11 2.25 -2.99
N LYS A 40 8.82 1.72 -1.81
CA LYS A 40 7.92 0.56 -1.67
C LYS A 40 6.83 0.83 -0.64
N ILE A 41 5.61 0.37 -0.92
CA ILE A 41 4.53 0.32 0.05
C ILE A 41 4.01 -1.12 0.16
N TYR A 42 3.80 -1.54 1.40
CA TYR A 42 3.22 -2.83 1.75
C TYR A 42 1.83 -2.59 2.30
N ILE A 43 0.81 -3.12 1.65
CA ILE A 43 -0.60 -2.91 2.02
C ILE A 43 -1.17 -4.26 2.44
N THR A 44 -1.80 -4.29 3.60
CA THR A 44 -2.59 -5.43 4.06
C THR A 44 -4.05 -5.10 3.87
N ILE A 45 -4.75 -5.95 3.13
CA ILE A 45 -6.17 -5.83 2.84
C ILE A 45 -6.93 -6.94 3.58
N GLY A 46 -7.98 -6.53 4.28
CA GLY A 46 -8.92 -7.41 4.95
C GLY A 46 -10.12 -7.73 4.07
N ARG A 47 -10.91 -8.73 4.46
CA ARG A 47 -12.23 -8.92 3.86
C ARG A 47 -13.11 -7.74 4.30
N LEU A 48 -13.75 -7.06 3.36
CA LEU A 48 -14.84 -6.13 3.68
C LEU A 48 -16.03 -6.98 4.14
N GLY A 49 -16.46 -6.79 5.39
CA GLY A 49 -17.65 -7.47 5.95
C GLY A 49 -17.39 -8.69 6.82
N SER A 50 -16.49 -8.61 7.78
CA SER A 50 -16.59 -9.47 8.97
C SER A 50 -16.49 -8.55 10.19
N GLU A 51 -17.67 -8.25 10.73
CA GLU A 51 -17.88 -7.75 12.09
C GLU A 51 -17.19 -8.65 13.13
#